data_AF-A8X6C9-F1
#
_entry.id   AF-A8X6C9-F1
#
_cell.length_a   1.000
_cell.length_b   1.000
_cell.length_c   1.000
_cell.angle_alpha   90.00
_cell.angle_beta   90.00
_cell.angle_gamma   90.00
#
_symmetry.space_group_name_H-M   'P 1'
#
loop_
_entity.id
_entity.type
_entity.pdbx_description
1 polymer ?
#
loop_
_entity_poly.entity_id
_entity_poly.type
_entity_poly.pdbx_seq_one_letter_code
_entity_poly.pdbx_strand_id
1 'polypeptide(L)'
;MSRLMVPSVNYIQTRGSKIEVFGPFDPPKQLTFKQVEERVLKAVRSWDRFPADKESLLKLDADLSKDFGFDSLDQVEIVMALEDEFGFEIPLQDSDKFKTIRDAFKYICEREDVYE
;
A
#
# COMPACT_ATOMS: atom_id res chain seq x y z
N MET A 1 20.30 0.65 31.17
CA MET A 1 18.96 1.07 31.62
C MET A 1 18.57 2.31 30.83
N SER A 2 17.75 2.18 29.79
CA SER A 2 17.12 3.34 29.16
C SER A 2 15.70 2.96 28.76
N ARG A 3 14.77 3.72 29.33
CA ARG A 3 13.33 3.54 29.38
C ARG A 3 12.74 3.74 27.97
N LEU A 4 12.13 2.71 27.38
CA LEU A 4 11.32 2.86 26.17
C LEU A 4 10.03 3.62 26.56
N MET A 5 10.00 4.89 26.19
CA MET A 5 8.86 5.77 26.32
C MET A 5 7.85 5.39 25.23
N VAL A 6 6.71 4.84 25.64
CA VAL A 6 5.61 4.47 24.73
C VAL A 6 4.97 5.77 24.23
N PRO A 7 4.83 6.02 22.91
CA PRO A 7 4.19 7.25 22.45
C PRO A 7 2.70 7.22 22.78
N SER A 8 2.23 8.27 23.47
CA SER A 8 0.83 8.51 23.76
C SER A 8 0.05 8.77 22.47
N VAL A 9 -1.08 8.09 22.30
CA VAL A 9 -2.06 8.35 21.24
C VAL A 9 -2.84 9.61 21.59
N ASN A 10 -2.65 10.69 20.84
CA ASN A 10 -3.45 11.91 20.96
C ASN A 10 -4.53 11.93 19.88
N TYR A 11 -5.77 12.19 20.29
CA TYR A 11 -6.91 12.32 19.38
C TYR A 11 -7.19 13.79 19.11
N ILE A 12 -7.12 14.22 17.84
CA ILE A 12 -7.63 15.51 17.41
C ILE A 12 -8.96 15.28 16.69
N GLN A 13 -10.00 16.00 17.11
CA GLN A 13 -11.33 15.92 16.53
C GLN A 13 -11.61 17.17 15.69
N THR A 14 -11.49 17.04 14.37
CA THR A 14 -12.08 17.98 13.40
C THR A 14 -13.33 17.34 12.80
N ARG A 15 -14.33 18.20 12.52
CA ARG A 15 -15.70 17.79 12.15
C ARG A 15 -15.71 16.70 11.06
N GLY A 16 -16.09 15.48 11.45
CA GLY A 16 -16.56 14.43 10.54
C GLY A 16 -15.73 13.14 10.48
N SER A 17 -14.46 13.13 10.86
CA SER A 17 -13.62 11.93 10.71
C SER A 17 -12.63 11.76 11.84
N LYS A 18 -12.70 10.63 12.54
CA LYS A 18 -11.80 10.22 13.62
C LYS A 18 -10.54 9.66 12.97
N ILE A 19 -9.44 10.41 12.98
CA ILE A 19 -8.15 9.97 12.41
C ILE A 19 -7.33 9.37 13.54
N GLU A 20 -6.96 8.10 13.40
CA GLU A 20 -6.04 7.42 14.31
C GLU A 20 -4.60 7.74 13.88
N VAL A 21 -3.88 8.52 14.69
CA VAL A 21 -2.51 8.95 14.39
C VAL A 21 -1.54 7.91 14.93
N PHE A 22 -0.92 7.14 14.02
CA PHE A 22 0.14 6.19 14.34
C PHE A 22 1.53 6.84 14.16
N GLY A 23 2.13 7.30 15.26
CA GLY A 23 3.56 7.64 15.29
C GLY A 23 3.96 8.87 14.45
N PRO A 24 5.29 9.10 14.27
CA PRO A 24 5.84 10.33 13.67
C PRO A 24 5.80 10.35 12.13
N PHE A 25 4.94 9.55 11.51
CA PHE A 25 4.85 9.45 10.05
C PHE A 25 3.60 10.16 9.56
N ASP A 26 3.79 11.24 8.81
CA ASP A 26 2.70 11.92 8.12
C ASP A 26 2.32 11.12 6.87
N PRO A 27 1.03 10.79 6.66
CA PRO A 27 0.60 10.26 5.37
C PRO A 27 0.88 11.28 4.25
N PRO A 28 1.11 10.84 3.00
CA PRO A 28 1.38 11.73 1.88
C PRO A 28 0.33 12.84 1.80
N LYS A 29 0.75 14.10 1.57
CA LYS A 29 0.02 15.36 1.80
C LYS A 29 -1.40 15.49 1.24
N GLN A 30 -1.91 14.52 0.47
CA GLN A 30 -3.21 14.59 -0.21
C GLN A 30 -4.08 13.32 -0.09
N LEU A 31 -3.60 12.22 0.50
CA LEU A 31 -4.36 10.96 0.57
C LEU A 31 -4.39 10.37 1.99
N THR A 32 -5.57 9.93 2.42
CA THR A 32 -5.75 9.12 3.63
C THR A 32 -5.30 7.68 3.41
N PHE A 33 -4.93 6.97 4.48
CA PHE A 33 -4.62 5.52 4.42
C PHE A 33 -5.69 4.72 3.67
N LYS A 34 -6.98 5.02 3.90
CA LYS A 34 -8.09 4.35 3.20
C LYS A 34 -8.06 4.59 1.68
N GLN A 35 -7.72 5.80 1.25
CA GLN A 35 -7.62 6.12 -0.18
C GLN A 35 -6.41 5.44 -0.81
N VAL A 36 -5.26 5.38 -0.12
CA VAL A 36 -4.10 4.63 -0.61
C VAL A 36 -4.45 3.15 -0.78
N GLU A 37 -5.10 2.55 0.21
CA GLU A 37 -5.57 1.17 0.14
C GLU A 37 -6.51 0.95 -1.07
N GLU A 38 -7.54 1.79 -1.23
CA GLU A 38 -8.47 1.71 -2.35
C GLU A 38 -7.76 1.81 -3.71
N ARG A 39 -6.76 2.69 -3.83
CA ARG A 39 -5.99 2.88 -5.06
C ARG A 39 -5.04 1.73 -5.35
N VAL A 40 -4.37 1.17 -4.34
CA VAL A 40 -3.54 -0.04 -4.48
C VAL A 40 -4.39 -1.22 -4.95
N LEU A 41 -5.52 -1.47 -4.27
CA LEU A 41 -6.43 -2.55 -4.66
C LEU A 41 -6.97 -2.33 -6.07
N LYS A 42 -7.30 -1.08 -6.43
CA LYS A 42 -7.73 -0.72 -7.79
C LYS A 42 -6.65 -1.00 -8.83
N ALA A 43 -5.40 -0.59 -8.60
CA ALA A 43 -4.30 -0.80 -9.53
C ALA A 43 -4.07 -2.30 -9.81
N VAL A 44 -4.03 -3.11 -8.75
CA VAL A 44 -3.86 -4.57 -8.87
C VAL A 44 -5.05 -5.22 -9.57
N ARG A 45 -6.27 -4.74 -9.31
CA ARG A 45 -7.49 -5.22 -10.00
C ARG A 45 -7.51 -4.83 -11.49
N SER A 46 -7.03 -3.65 -11.82
CA SER A 46 -7.01 -3.15 -13.21
C SER A 46 -5.89 -3.74 -14.05
N TRP A 47 -4.96 -4.48 -13.46
CA TRP A 47 -3.93 -5.19 -14.19
C TRP A 47 -4.56 -6.23 -15.12
N ASP A 48 -4.18 -6.23 -16.40
CA ASP A 48 -4.84 -6.97 -17.48
C ASP A 48 -4.92 -8.49 -17.25
N ARG A 49 -3.98 -9.04 -16.47
CA ARG A 49 -3.89 -10.49 -16.19
C ARG A 49 -4.52 -10.88 -14.85
N PHE A 50 -5.19 -9.94 -14.17
CA PHE A 50 -5.83 -10.21 -12.89
C PHE A 50 -6.98 -11.24 -13.03
N PRO A 51 -7.01 -12.31 -12.22
CA PRO A 51 -8.06 -13.33 -12.26
C PRO A 51 -9.36 -12.81 -11.63
N ALA A 52 -10.33 -12.46 -12.47
CA ALA A 52 -11.62 -11.90 -12.04
C ALA A 52 -12.41 -12.81 -11.08
N ASP A 53 -12.24 -14.13 -11.18
CA ASP A 53 -12.85 -15.12 -10.29
C ASP A 53 -12.30 -15.08 -8.86
N LYS A 54 -11.11 -14.49 -8.67
CA LYS A 54 -10.45 -14.33 -7.37
C LYS A 54 -10.58 -12.92 -6.78
N GLU A 55 -11.41 -12.05 -7.35
CA GLU A 55 -11.58 -10.67 -6.86
C GLU A 55 -11.94 -10.61 -5.36
N SER A 56 -12.72 -11.57 -4.87
CA SER A 56 -13.09 -11.66 -3.44
C SER A 56 -11.92 -11.89 -2.47
N LEU A 57 -10.78 -12.39 -2.99
CA LEU A 57 -9.55 -12.61 -2.23
C LEU A 57 -8.69 -11.34 -2.16
N LEU A 58 -8.94 -10.34 -3.00
CA LEU A 58 -8.14 -9.12 -3.11
C LEU A 58 -8.32 -8.24 -1.87
N LYS A 59 -7.39 -8.38 -0.93
CA LYS A 59 -7.33 -7.68 0.37
C LYS A 59 -5.88 -7.35 0.70
N LEU A 60 -5.65 -6.44 1.64
CA LEU A 60 -4.30 -6.08 2.08
C LEU A 60 -3.45 -7.30 2.51
N ASP A 61 -4.07 -8.25 3.21
CA ASP A 61 -3.36 -9.44 3.71
C ASP A 61 -3.20 -10.57 2.68
N ALA A 62 -3.65 -10.36 1.44
CA ALA A 62 -3.53 -11.38 0.41
C ALA A 62 -2.08 -11.53 -0.07
N ASP A 63 -1.63 -12.78 -0.17
CA ASP A 63 -0.31 -13.18 -0.64
C ASP A 63 -0.38 -13.41 -2.16
N LEU A 64 0.41 -12.65 -2.91
CA LEU A 64 0.39 -12.67 -4.38
C LEU A 64 0.71 -14.07 -4.92
N SER A 65 1.65 -14.77 -4.30
CA SER A 65 2.04 -16.10 -4.76
C SER A 65 1.14 -17.20 -4.22
N LYS A 66 0.73 -17.17 -2.94
CA LYS A 66 -0.08 -18.24 -2.36
C LYS A 66 -1.56 -18.17 -2.74
N ASP A 67 -2.15 -16.98 -2.77
CA ASP A 67 -3.60 -16.82 -2.99
C ASP A 67 -3.92 -16.69 -4.48
N PHE A 68 -3.11 -15.90 -5.20
CA PHE A 68 -3.33 -15.67 -6.63
C PHE A 68 -2.54 -16.62 -7.52
N GLY A 69 -1.39 -17.13 -7.06
CA GLY A 69 -0.52 -17.98 -7.88
C GLY A 69 0.42 -17.18 -8.77
N PHE A 70 0.64 -15.89 -8.46
CA PHE A 70 1.50 -15.02 -9.24
C PHE A 70 2.97 -15.36 -9.02
N ASP A 71 3.71 -15.36 -10.13
CA ASP A 71 5.16 -15.56 -10.13
C ASP A 71 5.93 -14.23 -9.98
N SER A 72 7.25 -14.29 -10.08
CA SER A 72 8.10 -13.10 -9.98
C SER A 72 7.95 -12.15 -11.18
N LEU A 73 7.55 -12.64 -12.35
CA LEU A 73 7.32 -11.78 -13.52
C LEU A 73 6.01 -11.01 -13.33
N ASP A 74 4.97 -11.70 -12.86
CA ASP A 74 3.69 -11.10 -12.51
C ASP A 74 3.86 -10.00 -11.44
N GLN A 75 4.75 -10.21 -10.45
CA GLN A 75 5.08 -9.18 -9.45
C GLN A 75 5.67 -7.91 -10.09
N VAL A 76 6.56 -8.04 -11.08
CA VAL A 76 7.13 -6.90 -11.79
C VAL A 76 6.06 -6.15 -12.58
N GLU A 77 5.15 -6.86 -13.26
CA GLU A 77 4.04 -6.23 -13.98
C GLU A 77 3.06 -5.50 -13.04
N ILE A 78 2.76 -6.09 -11.87
CA ILE A 78 1.91 -5.45 -10.85
C ILE A 78 2.58 -4.19 -10.31
N VAL A 79 3.90 -4.22 -10.11
CA VAL A 79 4.67 -3.04 -9.70
C VAL A 79 4.55 -1.94 -10.74
N MET A 80 4.70 -2.24 -12.03
CA MET A 80 4.50 -1.26 -13.10
C MET A 80 3.09 -0.65 -13.08
N ALA A 81 2.04 -1.45 -12.82
CA ALA A 81 0.68 -0.93 -12.67
C ALA A 81 0.51 0.00 -11.45
N LEU A 82 1.28 -0.23 -10.37
CA LEU A 82 1.31 0.66 -9.22
C LEU A 82 2.09 1.95 -9.53
N GLU A 83 3.22 1.86 -10.22
CA GLU A 83 4.00 3.01 -10.69
C GLU A 83 3.12 3.94 -11.55
N ASP A 84 2.35 3.38 -12.48
CA ASP A 84 1.45 4.12 -13.36
C ASP A 84 0.27 4.78 -12.60
N GLU A 85 -0.35 4.09 -11.63
CA GLU A 85 -1.49 4.65 -10.87
C GLU A 85 -1.07 5.79 -9.94
N PHE A 86 0.16 5.72 -9.41
CA PHE A 86 0.65 6.68 -8.41
C PHE A 86 1.70 7.67 -8.92
N GLY A 87 2.18 7.50 -10.16
CA GLY A 87 3.09 8.43 -10.84
C GLY A 87 4.51 8.45 -10.27
N PHE A 88 5.04 7.31 -9.82
CA PHE A 88 6.41 7.22 -9.29
C PHE A 88 7.12 5.94 -9.77
N GLU A 89 8.45 5.91 -9.66
CA GLU A 89 9.26 4.73 -10.02
C GLU A 89 9.67 3.90 -8.78
N ILE A 90 9.48 2.59 -8.88
CA ILE A 90 9.90 1.57 -7.93
C ILE A 90 11.10 0.82 -8.51
N PRO A 91 12.25 0.85 -7.83
CA PRO A 91 13.40 0.08 -8.27
C PRO A 91 13.08 -1.42 -8.33
N LEU A 92 13.59 -2.11 -9.35
CA LEU A 92 13.42 -3.56 -9.50
C LEU A 92 13.94 -4.34 -8.28
N GLN A 93 14.95 -3.84 -7.55
CA GLN A 93 15.41 -4.51 -6.33
C GLN A 93 14.39 -4.47 -5.19
N ASP A 94 13.45 -3.53 -5.22
CA ASP A 94 12.38 -3.42 -4.26
C ASP A 94 11.15 -4.24 -4.68
N SER A 95 10.99 -4.57 -5.98
CA SER A 95 9.83 -5.35 -6.45
C SER A 95 9.73 -6.72 -5.78
N ASP A 96 10.87 -7.37 -5.52
CA ASP A 96 10.95 -8.66 -4.83
C ASP A 96 10.45 -8.63 -3.38
N LYS A 97 10.32 -7.44 -2.78
CA LYS A 97 9.80 -7.27 -1.42
C LYS A 97 8.27 -7.28 -1.38
N PHE A 98 7.59 -7.11 -2.50
CA PHE A 98 6.12 -7.12 -2.57
C PHE A 98 5.57 -8.54 -2.60
N LYS A 99 5.55 -9.19 -1.44
CA LYS A 99 4.93 -10.52 -1.29
C LYS A 99 3.42 -10.42 -1.09
N THR A 100 2.99 -9.33 -0.47
CA THR A 100 1.58 -9.07 -0.15
C THR A 100 1.15 -7.68 -0.64
N ILE A 101 -0.15 -7.50 -0.82
CA ILE A 101 -0.73 -6.18 -1.12
C ILE A 101 -0.40 -5.16 -0.02
N ARG A 102 -0.30 -5.62 1.24
CA ARG A 102 0.10 -4.81 2.38
C ARG A 102 1.52 -4.27 2.24
N ASP A 103 2.43 -4.99 1.61
CA ASP A 103 3.80 -4.51 1.39
C ASP A 103 3.81 -3.34 0.40
N ALA A 104 3.04 -3.44 -0.69
CA ALA A 104 2.85 -2.35 -1.65
C ALA A 104 2.21 -1.12 -1.00
N PHE A 105 1.15 -1.33 -0.22
CA PHE A 105 0.50 -0.28 0.56
C PHE A 105 1.46 0.46 1.49
N LYS A 106 2.26 -0.27 2.28
CA LYS A 106 3.26 0.33 3.19
C LYS A 106 4.29 1.14 2.42
N TYR A 107 4.81 0.59 1.33
CA TYR A 107 5.80 1.26 0.51
C TYR A 107 5.29 2.60 -0.02
N ILE A 108 4.04 2.64 -0.50
CA ILE A 108 3.41 3.87 -0.99
C ILE A 108 3.18 4.85 0.16
N CYS A 109 2.78 4.38 1.35
CA CYS A 109 2.60 5.24 2.51
C CYS A 109 3.91 5.85 3.04
N GLU A 110 5.05 5.17 2.87
CA GLU A 110 6.36 5.64 3.32
C GLU A 110 7.02 6.63 2.33
N ARG A 111 6.49 6.77 1.12
CA ARG A 111 6.99 7.71 0.11
C ARG A 111 6.34 9.08 0.30
N GLU A 112 7.16 10.13 0.46
CA GLU A 112 6.67 11.52 0.50
C GLU A 112 6.36 12.08 -0.91
N ASP A 113 6.93 11.47 -1.97
CA ASP A 113 6.88 11.93 -3.36
C ASP A 113 5.70 11.37 -4.18
N VAL A 114 4.70 10.78 -3.52
CA VAL A 114 3.51 10.28 -4.21
C VAL A 114 2.72 11.51 -4.71
N TYR A 115 2.77 11.74 -6.02
CA TYR A 115 2.24 12.89 -6.79
C TYR A 115 3.08 14.18 -6.78
N GLU A 116 3.80 14.44 -7.88
CA GLU A 116 3.97 15.77 -8.49
C GLU A 116 3.04 15.94 -9.70
#